data_AF-A0A5B8UTS8-F1
#
_entry.id   AF-A0A5B8UTS8-F1
#
_cell.length_a   1.000
_cell.length_b   1.000
_cell.length_c   1.000
_cell.angle_alpha   90.00
_cell.angle_beta   90.00
_cell.angle_gamma   90.00
#
_symmetry.space_group_name_H-M   'P 1'
#
loop_
_entity.id
_entity.type
_entity.pdbx_description
1 polymer ?
#
loop_
_entity_poly.entity_id
_entity_poly.type
_entity_poly.pdbx_seq_one_letter_code
_entity_poly.pdbx_strand_id
1 'polypeptide(L)' 'MKISIKRVYEAPAEEDDTRILVDRLWPRGLTKEKAAVDTWLKEIAPSTEFRK' A
#
# COMPACT_ATOMS: atom_id res chain seq x y z
N MET A 1 -9.42 17.06 -4.55
CA MET A 1 -8.47 15.99 -4.19
C MET A 1 -9.10 14.66 -4.56
N LYS A 2 -8.45 13.85 -5.41
CA LYS A 2 -8.98 12.56 -5.88
C LYS A 2 -8.20 11.45 -5.18
N ILE A 3 -8.91 10.50 -4.58
CA ILE A 3 -8.31 9.30 -3.97
C ILE A 3 -8.83 8.11 -4.77
N SER A 4 -7.91 7.27 -5.22
CA SER A 4 -8.21 6.04 -5.93
C SER A 4 -7.74 4.86 -5.09
N ILE A 5 -8.47 3.76 -5.15
CA ILE A 5 -8.09 2.51 -4.49
C ILE A 5 -7.52 1.59 -5.57
N LYS A 6 -6.33 1.08 -5.33
CA LYS A 6 -5.62 0.15 -6.22
C LYS A 6 -4.96 -0.93 -5.37
N ARG A 7 -4.96 -2.17 -5.84
CA ARG A 7 -4.24 -3.25 -5.15
C ARG A 7 -2.75 -3.05 -5.31
N VAL A 8 -2.00 -3.38 -4.27
CA VAL A 8 -0.53 -3.28 -4.28
C VAL A 8 0.14 -4.20 -5.33
N TYR A 9 -0.56 -5.25 -5.78
CA TYR A 9 -0.10 -6.15 -6.83
C TYR A 9 -0.40 -5.64 -8.25
N GLU A 10 -1.22 -4.60 -8.39
CA GLU A 10 -1.42 -3.98 -9.69
C GLU A 10 -0.18 -3.15 -10.06
N ALA A 11 0.18 -3.24 -11.35
CA ALA A 11 1.32 -2.53 -11.89
C ALA A 11 1.19 -1.02 -11.65
N PRO A 12 2.27 -0.32 -11.27
CA PRO A 12 2.28 1.13 -11.21
C PRO A 12 1.85 1.72 -12.56
N ALA A 13 0.99 2.73 -12.51
CA ALA A 13 0.55 3.49 -13.68
C ALA A 13 1.06 4.93 -13.57
N GLU A 14 1.18 5.63 -14.69
CA GLU A 14 1.64 7.03 -14.72
C GLU A 14 0.68 7.97 -13.98
N GLU A 15 -0.58 7.57 -13.80
CA GLU A 15 -1.57 8.30 -13.00
C GLU A 15 -1.47 8.08 -11.48
N ASP A 16 -0.61 7.15 -11.04
CA ASP A 16 -0.40 6.83 -9.62
C ASP A 16 0.59 7.83 -8.97
N ASP A 17 0.40 9.15 -9.17
CA ASP A 17 1.28 10.25 -8.72
C ASP A 17 1.94 10.02 -7.34
N THR A 18 1.19 9.47 -6.39
CA THR A 18 1.72 9.03 -5.09
C THR A 18 1.00 7.78 -4.61
N ARG A 19 1.74 6.72 -4.33
CA ARG A 19 1.22 5.43 -3.83
C ARG A 19 1.50 5.29 -2.33
N ILE A 20 0.42 5.17 -1.58
CA ILE A 20 0.47 5.01 -0.12
C ILE A 20 0.00 3.60 0.24
N LEU A 21 0.87 2.81 0.89
CA LEU A 21 0.49 1.54 1.48
C LEU A 21 -0.02 1.76 2.90
N VAL A 22 -1.25 1.33 3.17
CA VAL A 22 -1.92 1.48 4.48
C VAL A 22 -2.10 0.15 5.21
N ASP A 23 -1.60 -0.95 4.63
CA ASP A 23 -1.58 -2.25 5.29
C ASP A 23 -0.43 -2.35 6.28
N ARG A 24 -0.63 -3.09 7.38
CA ARG A 24 0.45 -3.30 8.35
C ARG A 24 1.55 -4.22 7.85
N LEU A 25 1.19 -5.18 7.02
CA LEU A 25 2.11 -6.18 6.52
C LEU A 25 2.48 -5.83 5.09
N TRP A 26 3.77 -5.95 4.80
CA TRP A 26 4.24 -5.84 3.43
C TRP A 26 3.69 -7.02 2.60
N PRO A 27 3.17 -6.79 1.38
CA PRO A 27 2.70 -7.85 0.49
C PRO A 27 3.78 -8.90 0.20
N ARG A 28 3.42 -10.18 0.32
CA ARG A 28 4.36 -11.27 0.08
C ARG A 28 4.72 -11.35 -1.40
N GLY A 29 5.97 -11.68 -1.70
CA GLY A 29 6.46 -11.85 -3.07
C GLY A 29 6.60 -10.55 -3.87
N LEU A 30 6.42 -9.38 -3.24
CA LEU A 30 6.56 -8.08 -3.89
C LEU A 30 7.74 -7.33 -3.27
N THR A 31 8.64 -6.78 -4.07
CA THR A 31 9.73 -5.92 -3.58
C THR A 31 9.24 -4.46 -3.49
N LYS A 32 9.92 -3.63 -2.70
CA LYS A 32 9.60 -2.19 -2.61
C LYS A 32 9.64 -1.50 -3.97
N GLU A 33 10.65 -1.82 -4.77
CA GLU A 33 10.83 -1.27 -6.12
C GLU A 33 9.67 -1.67 -7.05
N LYS A 34 9.27 -2.95 -7.05
CA LYS A 34 8.15 -3.44 -7.87
C LYS A 34 6.80 -2.87 -7.42
N ALA A 35 6.65 -2.64 -6.11
CA ALA A 35 5.42 -2.07 -5.55
C ALA A 35 5.27 -0.57 -5.85
N ALA A 36 6.38 0.12 -6.15
CA ALA A 36 6.43 1.58 -6.30
C ALA A 36 5.67 2.32 -5.18
N VAL A 37 5.83 1.87 -3.93
CA VAL A 37 5.18 2.51 -2.77
C VAL A 37 6.08 3.64 -2.29
N ASP A 38 5.58 4.87 -2.37
CA ASP A 38 6.29 6.06 -1.90
C ASP A 38 6.26 6.18 -0.38
N THR A 39 5.10 5.85 0.21
CA THR A 39 4.89 5.97 1.67
C THR A 39 4.20 4.73 2.22
N TRP A 40 4.72 4.21 3.33
CA TRP A 40 4.10 3.09 4.05
C TRP A 40 3.61 3.53 5.43
N LEU A 41 2.31 3.76 5.55
CA LEU A 41 1.64 4.21 6.78
C LEU A 41 1.14 3.02 7.62
N LYS A 42 2.06 2.18 8.09
CA LYS A 42 1.73 1.02 8.95
C LYS A 42 1.00 1.37 10.25
N GLU A 43 1.17 2.61 10.73
CA GLU A 43 0.61 3.10 12.01
C GLU A 43 -0.91 3.33 11.93
N ILE A 44 -1.45 3.63 10.74
CA ILE A 44 -2.89 3.85 10.55
C ILE A 44 -3.66 2.56 10.26
N ALA A 45 -2.95 1.44 10.06
CA ALA A 45 -3.58 0.16 9.82
C ALA A 45 -4.41 -0.27 11.07
N PRO A 46 -5.42 -1.15 10.95
CA PRO A 46 -6.18 -1.67 12.10
C PRO A 46 -5.30 -2.51 13.01
N SER A 47 -5.21 -2.24 14.32
CA SER A 47 -4.31 -2.94 15.26
C SER A 47 -4.55 -4.46 15.27
N THR A 48 -3.54 -5.24 15.70
CA THR A 48 -3.63 -6.70 15.79
C THR A 48 -4.71 -7.19 16.75
N GLU A 49 -5.14 -6.34 17.69
CA GLU A 49 -6.19 -6.66 18.67
C GLU A 49 -7.55 -6.93 18.02
N PHE A 50 -7.78 -6.43 16.80
CA PHE A 50 -8.99 -6.69 16.02
C PHE A 50 -8.86 -7.84 15.00
N ARG A 51 -7.76 -8.61 15.03
CA ARG A 51 -7.59 -9.84 14.22
C ARG A 51 -7.88 -11.11 15.02
N LYS A 52 -9.07 -11.20 15.63
CA LYS A 52 -9.64 -12.44 16.17
C LYS A 52 -10.85 -12.86 15.34
#